data_AF-A0A0M0BNS1-F1
#
_entry.id   AF-A0A0M0BNS1-F1
#
_cell.length_a   1.000
_cell.length_b   1.000
_cell.length_c   1.000
_cell.angle_alpha   90.00
_cell.angle_beta   90.00
_cell.angle_gamma   90.00
#
_symmetry.space_group_name_H-M   'P 1'
#
loop_
_entity.id
_entity.type
_entity.pdbx_description
1 polymer ?
#
loop_
_entity_poly.entity_id
_entity_poly.type
_entity_poly.pdbx_seq_one_letter_code
_entity_poly.pdbx_strand_id
1 'polypeptide(L)'
;NTGLLVTRPETGLLQAWRDTFFAVYRDPAFRDLYQQDERYRIFMHQAVLSGVILSTMAPTELHELPPSYNYPLHLHAQDSTDHRPSSLEDLVTFRHEGFYEDSEWIKKMPANEILKQWIAKRLI
;
A
#
# COMPACT_ATOMS: atom_id res chain seq x y z
N ASN A 1 -1.31 -4.42 -3.28
CA ASN A 1 -0.88 -3.38 -2.32
C ASN A 1 0.61 -3.61 -2.06
N THR A 2 1.45 -2.58 -2.22
CA THR A 2 2.91 -2.65 -1.98
C THR A 2 3.39 -1.68 -0.89
N GLY A 3 2.47 -1.16 -0.08
CA GLY A 3 2.75 -0.15 0.95
C GLY A 3 3.56 -0.67 2.16
N LEU A 4 3.65 -2.00 2.32
CA LEU A 4 4.48 -2.65 3.33
C LEU A 4 4.96 -4.01 2.80
N LEU A 5 6.26 -4.24 2.87
CA LEU A 5 6.91 -5.47 2.42
C LEU A 5 8.02 -5.84 3.41
N VAL A 6 8.14 -7.12 3.71
CA VAL A 6 9.29 -7.67 4.43
C VAL A 6 10.01 -8.60 3.47
N THR A 7 11.26 -8.29 3.16
CA THR A 7 12.03 -9.02 2.15
C THR A 7 13.39 -9.43 2.70
N ARG A 8 13.87 -10.56 2.19
CA ARG A 8 15.26 -11.00 2.34
C ARG A 8 16.11 -10.41 1.20
N PRO A 9 17.01 -9.44 1.45
CA PRO A 9 17.78 -8.81 0.38
C PRO A 9 18.55 -9.80 -0.50
N GLU A 10 19.01 -10.90 0.08
CA GLU A 10 19.74 -11.99 -0.60
C GLU A 10 18.94 -12.68 -1.70
N THR A 11 17.61 -12.55 -1.72
CA THR A 11 16.76 -13.09 -2.78
C THR A 11 16.86 -12.30 -4.08
N GLY A 12 17.41 -11.08 -4.05
CA GLY A 12 17.48 -10.20 -5.21
C GLY A 12 16.11 -9.67 -5.68
N LEU A 13 15.03 -9.90 -4.93
CA LEU A 13 13.66 -9.58 -5.34
C LEU A 13 13.49 -8.11 -5.77
N LEU A 14 13.98 -7.17 -4.96
CA LEU A 14 13.84 -5.74 -5.25
C LEU A 14 14.71 -5.30 -6.44
N GLN A 15 15.82 -5.98 -6.70
CA GLN A 15 16.65 -5.74 -7.88
C GLN A 15 15.91 -6.22 -9.13
N ALA A 16 15.38 -7.46 -9.12
CA ALA A 16 14.59 -8.00 -10.21
C ALA A 16 13.37 -7.12 -10.51
N TRP A 17 12.64 -6.70 -9.46
CA TRP A 17 11.53 -5.77 -9.59
C TRP A 17 11.92 -4.45 -10.25
N ARG A 18 12.99 -3.80 -9.79
CA ARG A 18 13.50 -2.55 -10.37
C ARG A 18 13.81 -2.71 -11.85
N ASP A 19 14.55 -3.76 -12.20
CA ASP A 19 15.02 -3.99 -13.56
C ASP A 19 13.84 -4.29 -14.50
N THR A 20 12.90 -5.14 -14.06
CA THR A 20 11.65 -5.41 -14.79
C THR A 20 10.78 -4.16 -14.90
N PHE A 21 10.63 -3.37 -13.82
CA PHE A 21 9.82 -2.16 -13.84
C PHE A 21 10.33 -1.17 -14.88
N PHE A 22 11.65 -0.90 -14.91
CA PHE A 22 12.20 0.01 -15.92
C PHE A 22 12.11 -0.52 -17.33
N ALA A 23 12.23 -1.84 -17.53
CA ALA A 23 12.03 -2.45 -18.85
C ALA A 23 10.59 -2.27 -19.32
N VAL A 24 9.61 -2.69 -18.51
CA VAL A 24 8.17 -2.61 -18.81
C VAL A 24 7.71 -1.17 -18.98
N TYR A 25 8.14 -0.27 -18.08
CA TYR A 25 7.70 1.14 -18.11
C TYR A 25 8.16 1.88 -19.37
N ARG A 26 9.28 1.46 -19.99
CA ARG A 26 9.81 2.06 -21.21
C ARG A 26 9.33 1.37 -22.48
N ASP A 27 8.76 0.18 -22.35
CA ASP A 27 8.31 -0.62 -23.48
C ASP A 27 7.16 0.12 -24.20
N PRO A 28 7.31 0.39 -25.52
CA PRO A 28 6.28 1.05 -26.32
C PRO A 28 4.91 0.40 -26.22
N ALA A 29 4.83 -0.91 -26.00
CA ALA A 29 3.57 -1.64 -25.88
C ALA A 29 2.67 -1.15 -24.73
N PHE A 30 3.26 -0.54 -23.69
CA PHE A 30 2.50 -0.01 -22.55
C PHE A 30 2.20 1.49 -22.63
N ARG A 31 2.71 2.20 -23.66
CA ARG A 31 2.46 3.65 -23.81
C ARG A 31 0.98 3.96 -23.97
N ASP A 32 0.30 3.20 -24.83
CA ASP A 32 -1.14 3.37 -25.07
C ASP A 32 -1.93 3.05 -23.81
N LEU A 33 -1.49 2.07 -23.02
CA LEU A 33 -2.11 1.76 -21.73
C LEU A 33 -1.99 2.97 -20.78
N TYR A 34 -0.82 3.58 -20.65
CA TYR A 34 -0.64 4.74 -19.76
C TYR A 34 -1.44 5.98 -20.17
N GLN A 35 -1.79 6.11 -21.45
CA GLN A 35 -2.60 7.23 -21.95
C GLN A 35 -4.08 7.06 -21.68
N GLN A 36 -4.56 5.83 -21.51
CA GLN A 36 -5.97 5.56 -21.21
C GLN A 36 -6.35 6.02 -19.80
N ASP A 37 -5.45 5.84 -18.83
CA ASP A 37 -5.69 6.21 -17.45
C ASP A 37 -4.36 6.47 -16.71
N GLU A 38 -4.24 7.64 -16.08
CA GLU A 38 -3.05 8.00 -15.31
C GLU A 38 -2.78 7.02 -14.16
N ARG A 39 -3.83 6.39 -13.61
CA ARG A 39 -3.70 5.37 -12.57
C ARG A 39 -2.88 4.19 -13.06
N TYR A 40 -2.93 3.83 -14.35
CA TYR A 40 -2.09 2.75 -14.87
C TYR A 40 -0.61 3.10 -14.83
N ARG A 41 -0.26 4.37 -15.05
CA ARG A 41 1.11 4.86 -14.84
C ARG A 41 1.49 4.82 -13.36
N ILE A 42 0.60 5.30 -12.49
CA ILE A 42 0.84 5.37 -11.04
C ILE A 42 1.00 3.97 -10.45
N PHE A 43 0.12 3.01 -10.76
CA PHE A 43 0.09 1.69 -10.14
C PHE A 43 0.91 0.62 -10.87
N MET A 44 1.56 0.95 -12.00
CA MET A 44 2.40 -0.01 -12.74
C MET A 44 3.48 -0.65 -11.86
N HIS A 45 4.07 0.13 -10.95
CA HIS A 45 5.08 -0.39 -10.03
C HIS A 45 4.57 -1.55 -9.16
N GLN A 46 3.29 -1.52 -8.78
CA GLN A 46 2.65 -2.58 -7.99
C GLN A 46 2.40 -3.82 -8.85
N ALA A 47 1.87 -3.62 -10.05
CA ALA A 47 1.59 -4.71 -10.98
C ALA A 47 2.87 -5.46 -11.35
N VAL A 48 3.95 -4.74 -11.65
CA VAL A 48 5.25 -5.34 -11.97
C VAL A 48 5.82 -6.07 -10.75
N LEU A 49 5.72 -5.52 -9.54
CA LEU A 49 6.19 -6.23 -8.35
C LEU A 49 5.45 -7.55 -8.16
N SER A 50 4.12 -7.56 -8.30
CA SER A 50 3.33 -8.79 -8.22
C SER A 50 3.76 -9.81 -9.28
N GLY A 51 3.97 -9.38 -10.53
CA GLY A 51 4.47 -10.24 -11.59
C GLY A 51 5.84 -10.84 -11.28
N VAL A 52 6.78 -10.03 -10.78
CA VAL A 52 8.12 -10.48 -10.39
C VAL A 52 8.01 -11.52 -9.27
N ILE A 53 7.30 -11.23 -8.19
CA ILE A 53 7.10 -12.15 -7.05
C ILE A 53 6.56 -13.50 -7.54
N LEU A 54 5.50 -13.49 -8.36
CA LEU A 54 4.89 -14.72 -8.88
C LEU A 54 5.79 -15.49 -9.84
N SER A 55 6.74 -14.82 -10.51
CA SER A 55 7.68 -15.46 -11.44
C SER A 55 8.95 -15.98 -10.77
N THR A 56 9.33 -15.44 -9.60
CA THR A 56 10.62 -15.75 -8.97
C THR A 56 10.51 -16.48 -7.64
N MET A 57 9.34 -16.50 -6.99
CA MET A 57 9.17 -17.10 -5.67
C MET A 57 8.15 -18.23 -5.68
N ALA A 58 8.45 -19.31 -4.97
CA ALA A 58 7.50 -20.37 -4.70
C ALA A 58 6.45 -19.90 -3.68
N PRO A 59 5.20 -20.41 -3.73
CA PRO A 59 4.17 -20.05 -2.76
C PRO A 59 4.59 -20.30 -1.30
N THR A 60 5.44 -21.30 -1.04
CA THR A 60 5.97 -21.61 0.29
C THR A 60 6.95 -20.57 0.84
N GLU A 61 7.47 -19.69 -0.01
CA GLU A 61 8.35 -18.57 0.37
C GLU A 61 7.57 -17.29 0.66
N LEU A 62 6.26 -17.28 0.36
CA LEU A 62 5.39 -16.14 0.55
C LEU A 62 4.66 -16.24 1.89
N HIS A 63 4.67 -15.14 2.63
CA HIS A 63 3.92 -15.00 3.87
C HIS A 63 3.04 -13.75 3.79
N GLU A 64 1.73 -13.95 3.89
CA GLU A 64 0.79 -12.84 3.97
C GLU A 64 0.86 -12.22 5.38
N LEU A 65 1.04 -10.89 5.43
CA LEU A 65 1.00 -10.18 6.70
C LEU A 65 -0.42 -10.18 7.26
N PRO A 66 -0.59 -10.22 8.60
CA PRO A 66 -1.91 -10.12 9.20
C PRO A 66 -2.63 -8.83 8.78
N PRO A 67 -3.98 -8.82 8.70
CA PRO A 67 -4.77 -7.64 8.32
C PRO A 67 -4.56 -6.41 9.22
N SER A 68 -4.00 -6.59 10.43
CA SER A 68 -3.63 -5.51 11.34
C SER A 68 -2.43 -4.68 10.88
N TYR A 69 -1.74 -5.10 9.81
CA TYR A 69 -0.66 -4.37 9.17
C TYR A 69 -1.13 -3.70 7.88
N ASN A 70 -0.54 -2.55 7.56
CA ASN A 70 -0.66 -1.88 6.26
C ASN A 70 -2.11 -1.49 5.87
N TYR A 71 -3.00 -1.36 6.87
CA TYR A 71 -4.41 -1.02 6.68
C TYR A 71 -4.57 0.38 6.06
N PRO A 72 -5.33 0.54 4.96
CA PRO A 72 -5.50 1.83 4.28
C PRO A 72 -6.57 2.70 4.95
N LEU A 73 -6.15 3.60 5.85
CA LEU A 73 -7.07 4.47 6.60
C LEU A 73 -7.99 5.31 5.70
N HIS A 74 -7.49 5.78 4.56
CA HIS A 74 -8.27 6.56 3.59
C HIS A 74 -9.46 5.80 2.98
N LEU A 75 -9.48 4.47 3.07
CA LEU A 75 -10.59 3.63 2.61
C LEU A 75 -11.50 3.18 3.75
N HIS A 76 -11.26 3.57 5.00
CA HIS A 76 -11.98 3.01 6.15
C HIS A 76 -13.51 3.18 6.05
N ALA A 77 -13.99 4.33 5.58
CA ALA A 77 -15.42 4.56 5.39
C ALA A 77 -16.06 3.72 4.26
N GLN A 78 -15.24 3.20 3.35
CA GLN A 78 -15.64 2.38 2.20
C GLN A 78 -15.42 0.87 2.45
N ASP A 79 -14.62 0.53 3.45
CA ASP A 79 -14.34 -0.85 3.81
C ASP A 79 -15.61 -1.51 4.38
N SER A 80 -16.06 -2.55 3.67
CA SER A 80 -17.22 -3.37 3.99
C SER A 80 -16.83 -4.82 4.25
N THR A 81 -15.53 -5.09 4.38
CA THR A 81 -15.00 -6.42 4.65
C THR A 81 -15.07 -6.74 6.15
N ASP A 82 -15.03 -8.03 6.46
CA ASP A 82 -14.94 -8.52 7.84
C ASP A 82 -13.59 -8.19 8.51
N HIS A 83 -12.63 -7.63 7.75
CA HIS A 83 -11.32 -7.21 8.25
C HIS A 83 -11.24 -5.73 8.62
N ARG A 84 -12.34 -4.97 8.47
CA ARG A 84 -12.36 -3.57 8.89
C ARG A 84 -12.15 -3.49 10.41
N PRO A 85 -11.07 -2.86 10.90
CA PRO A 85 -10.81 -2.72 12.33
C PRO A 85 -11.90 -1.86 12.98
N SER A 86 -12.23 -2.16 14.23
CA SER A 86 -13.17 -1.33 15.00
C SER A 86 -12.55 0.00 15.40
N SER A 87 -11.23 -0.02 15.66
CA SER A 87 -10.45 1.15 16.01
C SER A 87 -9.01 1.02 15.52
N LEU A 88 -8.31 2.13 15.29
CA LEU A 88 -6.91 2.08 14.84
C LEU A 88 -5.95 1.52 15.91
N GLU A 89 -6.37 1.48 17.17
CA GLU A 89 -5.67 0.81 18.26
C GLU A 89 -5.60 -0.71 18.07
N ASP A 90 -6.48 -1.30 17.26
CA ASP A 90 -6.46 -2.73 16.91
C ASP A 90 -5.35 -3.06 15.89
N LEU A 91 -4.74 -2.03 15.29
CA LEU A 91 -3.77 -2.16 14.22
C LEU A 91 -2.34 -2.06 14.73
N VAL A 92 -1.43 -2.79 14.10
CA VAL A 92 0.01 -2.64 14.31
C VAL A 92 0.55 -1.49 13.46
N THR A 93 0.11 -1.40 12.20
CA THR A 93 0.44 -0.28 11.30
C THR A 93 -0.74 0.06 10.40
N PHE A 94 -0.86 1.34 10.03
CA PHE A 94 -1.83 1.81 9.04
C PHE A 94 -1.20 2.85 8.12
N ARG A 95 -1.75 2.97 6.91
CA ARG A 95 -1.35 3.96 5.91
C ARG A 95 -2.38 5.09 5.87
N HIS A 96 -1.89 6.32 5.83
CA HIS A 96 -2.70 7.53 5.94
C HIS A 96 -2.65 8.40 4.66
N GLU A 97 -2.53 7.77 3.49
CA GLU A 97 -2.44 8.43 2.16
C GLU A 97 -3.52 9.51 1.98
N GLY A 98 -3.12 10.78 1.91
CA GLY A 98 -4.02 11.94 1.75
C GLY A 98 -5.03 12.18 2.88
N PHE A 99 -5.04 11.34 3.93
CA PHE A 99 -6.13 11.34 4.91
C PHE A 99 -6.26 12.65 5.70
N TYR A 100 -5.13 13.31 5.96
CA TYR A 100 -5.08 14.55 6.75
C TYR A 100 -5.32 15.82 5.93
N GLU A 101 -5.47 15.72 4.60
CA GLU A 101 -5.82 16.87 3.74
C GLU A 101 -7.26 17.35 4.00
N ASP A 102 -8.11 16.49 4.54
CA ASP A 102 -9.44 16.81 5.00
C ASP A 102 -9.37 17.55 6.34
N SER A 103 -9.84 18.80 6.41
CA SER A 103 -9.84 19.58 7.65
C SER A 103 -10.64 18.94 8.79
N GLU A 104 -11.57 18.03 8.46
CA GLU A 104 -12.40 17.30 9.41
C GLU A 104 -11.83 15.90 9.74
N TRP A 105 -10.58 15.59 9.38
CA TRP A 105 -9.96 14.27 9.56
C TRP A 105 -10.07 13.74 11.00
N ILE A 106 -9.96 14.62 12.01
CA ILE A 106 -10.05 14.25 13.44
C ILE A 106 -11.40 13.56 13.75
N LYS A 107 -12.48 14.03 13.15
CA LYS A 107 -13.83 13.47 13.35
C LYS A 107 -14.02 12.16 12.60
N LYS A 108 -13.36 12.01 11.45
CA LYS A 108 -13.48 10.85 10.56
C LYS A 108 -12.57 9.69 10.96
N MET A 109 -11.54 9.96 11.77
CA MET A 109 -10.58 8.96 12.19
C MET A 109 -11.20 8.00 13.24
N PRO A 110 -11.23 6.68 12.97
CA PRO A 110 -11.77 5.66 13.88
C PRO A 110 -10.74 5.31 14.95
N ALA A 111 -10.44 6.26 15.82
CA ALA A 111 -9.46 6.12 16.89
C ALA A 111 -9.95 6.80 18.17
N ASN A 112 -9.33 6.47 19.30
CA ASN A 112 -9.60 7.17 20.54
C ASN A 112 -9.01 8.59 20.52
N GLU A 113 -9.48 9.43 21.44
CA GLU A 113 -9.05 10.84 21.52
C GLU A 113 -7.57 10.99 21.87
N ILE A 114 -6.98 10.04 22.59
CA ILE A 114 -5.55 10.06 22.94
C ILE A 114 -4.69 9.94 21.68
N LEU A 115 -4.99 8.97 20.81
CA LEU A 115 -4.27 8.74 19.56
C LEU A 115 -4.48 9.92 18.59
N LYS A 116 -5.71 10.41 18.43
CA LYS A 116 -6.01 11.57 17.60
C LYS A 116 -5.19 12.80 18.02
N GLN A 117 -5.17 13.12 19.31
CA GLN A 117 -4.39 14.24 19.84
C GLN A 117 -2.88 14.04 19.68
N TRP A 118 -2.40 12.80 19.85
CA TRP A 118 -0.98 12.47 19.66
C TRP A 118 -0.53 12.69 18.21
N ILE A 119 -1.36 12.34 17.23
CA ILE A 119 -1.12 12.57 15.80
C ILE A 119 -1.22 14.06 15.48
N ALA A 120 -2.27 14.74 15.95
CA ALA A 120 -2.47 16.18 15.67
C ALA A 120 -1.26 17.03 16.10
N LYS A 121 -0.61 16.67 17.22
CA LYS A 121 0.62 17.33 17.69
C LYS A 121 1.86 17.11 16.81
N ARG A 122 1.82 16.18 15.85
CA ARG A 122 2.94 15.77 14.98
C ARG A 122 2.72 16.06 13.50
N LEU A 123 1.55 16.54 13.12
CA LEU A 123 1.24 16.99 11.76
C LEU A 123 1.65 18.45 11.51
N ILE A 124 2.25 19.11 12.51
CA ILE A 124 2.78 20.48 12.46
C ILE A 124 4.27 20.44 12.12
#